data_AF-A0A1C4FLX1-F1
#
_entry.id   AF-A0A1C4FLX1-F1
#
_cell.length_a   1.000
_cell.length_b   1.000
_cell.length_c   1.000
_cell.angle_alpha   90.00
_cell.angle_beta   90.00
_cell.angle_gamma   90.00
#
_symmetry.space_group_name_H-M   'P 1'
#
loop_
_entity.id
_entity.type
_entity.pdbx_description
1 polymer ?
#
loop_
_entity_poly.entity_id
_entity_poly.type
_entity_poly.pdbx_seq_one_letter_code
_entity_poly.pdbx_strand_id
1 'polypeptide(L)' 'MKPVVLVAKLTGKGQDPWGGVHAEFDASGKIALKEFNIMTEPEPASQNVALIISAEGVQQK' A
#
# COMPACT_ATOMS: atom_id res chain seq x y z
N MET A 1 5.11 16.98 5.16
CA MET A 1 4.71 15.57 4.91
C MET A 1 5.51 14.67 5.84
N LYS A 2 4.88 13.67 6.48
CA LYS A 2 5.58 12.64 7.25
C LYS A 2 5.88 11.43 6.35
N PRO A 3 7.07 10.82 6.43
CA PRO A 3 7.37 9.60 5.68
C PRO A 3 6.53 8.43 6.19
N VAL A 4 6.08 7.59 5.27
CA VAL A 4 5.42 6.30 5.56
C VAL A 4 6.26 5.20 4.93
N VAL A 5 6.52 4.15 5.69
CA VAL A 5 7.21 2.95 5.19
C VAL A 5 6.17 1.86 4.95
N LEU A 6 6.20 1.28 3.76
CA LEU A 6 5.40 0.11 3.41
C LEU A 6 6.33 -1.09 3.23
N VAL A 7 5.88 -2.25 3.70
CA VAL A 7 6.51 -3.53 3.40
C VAL A 7 5.80 -4.11 2.20
N ALA A 8 6.47 -4.12 1.05
CA ALA A 8 5.95 -4.65 -0.20
C ALA A 8 6.51 -6.04 -0.50
N LYS A 9 5.68 -6.86 -1.17
CA LYS A 9 6.02 -8.19 -1.65
C LYS A 9 5.57 -8.31 -3.11
N LEU A 10 6.46 -8.76 -3.98
CA LEU A 10 6.10 -9.22 -5.32
C LEU A 10 5.30 -10.52 -5.17
N THR A 11 4.06 -10.53 -5.68
CA THR A 11 3.15 -11.67 -5.58
C THR A 11 2.95 -12.40 -6.90
N GLY A 12 3.14 -11.69 -8.02
CA GLY A 12 2.99 -12.24 -9.35
C GLY A 12 3.83 -11.48 -10.37
N LYS A 13 4.25 -12.16 -11.43
CA LYS A 13 4.81 -11.56 -12.63
C LYS A 13 4.50 -12.47 -13.80
N GLY A 14 4.06 -11.90 -14.91
CA GLY A 14 3.69 -12.68 -16.08
C GLY A 14 3.77 -11.88 -17.37
N GLN A 15 3.54 -12.60 -18.47
CA GLN A 15 3.17 -12.01 -19.73
C GLN A 15 1.67 -12.24 -19.89
N ASP A 16 0.94 -11.19 -20.23
CA ASP A 16 -0.49 -11.29 -20.44
C ASP A 16 -0.81 -11.82 -21.86
N PRO A 17 -2.02 -12.39 -22.09
CA PRO A 17 -2.43 -12.91 -23.40
C PRO A 17 -2.45 -11.88 -24.55
N TRP A 18 -2.37 -10.59 -24.24
CA TRP A 18 -2.40 -9.49 -25.21
C TRP A 18 -0.99 -8.95 -25.52
N GLY A 19 0.05 -9.61 -25.00
CA GLY A 19 1.45 -9.32 -25.30
C GLY A 19 2.09 -8.26 -24.40
N GLY A 20 1.40 -7.83 -23.33
CA GLY A 20 2.01 -7.00 -22.29
C GLY A 20 2.70 -7.84 -21.21
N VAL A 21 3.46 -7.18 -20.35
CA VAL A 21 4.11 -7.78 -19.19
C VAL A 21 3.56 -7.08 -17.96
N HIS A 22 3.22 -7.86 -16.94
CA HIS A 22 2.62 -7.36 -15.71
C HIS A 22 3.38 -7.86 -14.49
N ALA A 23 3.33 -7.10 -13.40
CA ALA A 23 3.86 -7.46 -12.09
C ALA A 23 2.89 -7.02 -10.99
N GLU A 24 2.63 -7.93 -10.07
CA GLU A 24 1.68 -7.76 -8.97
C GLU A 24 2.44 -7.61 -7.64
N PHE A 25 1.98 -6.67 -6.82
CA PHE A 25 2.55 -6.39 -5.51
C PHE A 25 1.45 -6.27 -4.46
N ASP A 26 1.66 -6.93 -3.32
CA ASP A 26 0.94 -6.64 -2.09
C ASP A 26 1.84 -5.83 -1.17
N ALA A 27 1.28 -4.81 -0.54
CA ALA A 27 2.00 -4.01 0.45
C ALA A 27 1.15 -3.77 1.69
N SER A 28 1.82 -3.73 2.84
CA SER A 28 1.18 -3.37 4.11
C SER A 28 1.97 -2.31 4.86
N GLY A 29 1.26 -1.57 5.69
CA GLY A 29 1.83 -0.54 6.54
C GLY A 29 0.89 -0.16 7.67
N LYS A 30 1.36 0.70 8.55
CA LYS A 30 0.56 1.25 9.64
C LYS A 30 0.89 2.71 9.82
N ILE A 31 -0.13 3.56 9.97
CA ILE A 31 0.03 4.98 10.22
C ILE A 31 -0.70 5.38 11.50
N ALA A 32 -0.15 6.35 12.22
CA ALA A 32 -0.81 6.98 13.35
C ALA A 32 -1.60 8.20 12.85
N LEU A 33 -2.90 8.27 13.16
CA LEU A 33 -3.79 9.33 12.67
C LEU A 33 -3.32 10.75 13.04
N LYS A 34 -2.78 10.90 14.25
CA LYS A 34 -2.26 12.17 14.76
C LYS A 34 -1.09 12.73 13.95
N GLU A 35 -0.32 11.88 13.28
CA GLU A 35 0.81 12.33 12.45
C GLU A 35 0.37 13.08 11.18
N PHE A 36 -0.90 12.92 10.82
CA PHE A 36 -1.51 13.51 9.62
C PHE A 36 -2.58 14.55 10.00
N ASN A 37 -2.53 15.10 11.22
CA ASN A 37 -3.48 16.09 11.75
C ASN A 37 -4.95 15.63 11.71
N ILE A 38 -5.20 14.31 11.76
CA ILE A 38 -6.55 13.75 11.90
C ILE A 38 -6.87 13.77 13.40
N MET A 39 -7.44 14.89 13.85
CA MET A 39 -7.66 15.25 15.25
C MET A 39 -9.04 14.85 15.78
N THR A 40 -9.50 13.64 15.47
CA THR A 40 -10.51 13.01 16.30
C THR A 40 -9.83 12.59 17.61
N GLU A 41 -10.56 12.46 18.73
CA GLU A 41 -10.04 11.75 19.91
C GLU A 41 -10.42 10.27 19.78
N PRO A 42 -9.68 9.45 18.99
CA PRO A 42 -9.95 8.03 18.97
C PRO A 42 -9.65 7.48 20.36
N GLU A 43 -10.52 6.57 20.80
CA GLU A 43 -10.22 5.65 21.89
C GLU A 43 -8.80 5.06 21.73
N PRO A 44 -8.09 4.70 22.82
CA PRO A 44 -6.71 4.21 22.75
C PRO A 44 -6.46 3.11 21.70
N ALA A 45 -7.47 2.28 21.43
CA ALA A 45 -7.42 1.22 20.43
C ALA A 45 -7.44 1.71 18.96
N SER A 46 -7.95 2.92 18.69
CA SER A 46 -8.23 3.43 17.34
C SER A 46 -7.24 4.49 16.86
N GLN A 47 -6.06 4.60 17.49
CA GLN A 47 -5.06 5.62 17.15
C GLN A 47 -4.31 5.35 15.83
N ASN A 48 -4.39 4.12 15.32
CA ASN A 48 -3.65 3.67 14.15
C ASN A 48 -4.56 3.06 13.09
N VAL A 49 -4.17 3.25 11.83
CA VAL A 49 -4.83 2.64 10.67
C VAL A 49 -3.87 1.67 10.00
N ALA A 50 -4.37 0.48 9.66
CA ALA A 50 -3.66 -0.48 8.83
C ALA A 50 -3.84 -0.09 7.35
N LEU A 51 -2.74 -0.02 6.62
CA LEU A 51 -2.73 0.10 5.17
C LEU A 51 -2.60 -1.31 4.59
N ILE A 52 -3.55 -1.69 3.74
CA ILE A 52 -3.56 -2.96 3.00
C ILE A 52 -3.72 -2.58 1.54
N ILE A 53 -2.70 -2.82 0.74
CA ILE A 53 -2.59 -2.34 -0.64
C ILE A 53 -2.30 -3.54 -1.55
N SER A 54 -3.00 -3.61 -2.67
CA SER A 54 -2.68 -4.50 -3.78
C SER A 54 -2.59 -3.67 -5.05
N ALA A 55 -1.55 -3.89 -5.85
CA ALA A 55 -1.27 -3.13 -7.06
C ALA A 55 -0.75 -4.04 -8.18
N GLU A 56 -1.22 -3.80 -9.40
CA GLU A 56 -0.73 -4.43 -10.61
C GLU A 56 -0.11 -3.36 -11.52
N GLY A 57 1.15 -3.57 -11.90
CA GLY A 57 1.85 -2.71 -12.85
C GLY A 57 1.90 -3.35 -14.23
N VAL A 58 1.55 -2.59 -15.27
CA VAL A 58 1.76 -2.96 -16.67
C VAL A 58 3.06 -2.30 -17.17
N GLN A 59 3.94 -3.09 -17.77
CA GLN A 59 5.21 -2.60 -18.31
C GLN A 59 4.95 -1.57 -19.42
N GLN A 60 5.46 -0.35 -19.22
CA GLN A 60 5.49 0.65 -20.28
C GLN A 60 6.56 0.30 -21.32
N LYS A 61 6.25 0.58 -22.59
CA LYS A 61 7.15 0.37 -23.72
C LYS A 61 8.20 1.46 -23.83
#